data_AF-A0A2M7Q870-F1
#
_entry.id   AF-A0A2M7Q870-F1
#
_cell.length_a   1.000
_cell.length_b   1.000
_cell.length_c   1.000
_cell.angle_alpha   90.00
_cell.angle_beta   90.00
_cell.angle_gamma   90.00
#
_symmetry.space_group_name_H-M   'P 1'
#
loop_
_entity.id
_entity.type
_entity.pdbx_description
1 polymer ?
#
loop_
_entity_poly.entity_id
_entity_poly.type
_entity_poly.pdbx_seq_one_letter_code
_entity_poly.pdbx_strand_id
1 'polypeptide(L)'
;MLINFDKNVPLKQISHYKIGGNAKYFFEAKNADDLIKVIEKQRQLKTPVFILAGATNVLIDDHGFNGLIIKPDFKFIRKENNVFVNPHT
;
A
#
# COMPACT_ATOMS: atom_id res chain seq x y z
N MET A 1 18.57 3.40 0.94
CA MET A 1 17.79 3.18 2.19
C MET A 1 17.20 1.78 2.14
N LEU A 2 17.22 1.02 3.23
CA LEU A 2 16.68 -0.34 3.28
C LEU A 2 15.15 -0.28 3.40
N ILE A 3 14.43 -0.88 2.45
CA ILE A 3 12.98 -1.07 2.54
C ILE A 3 12.71 -2.20 3.55
N ASN A 4 11.93 -1.95 4.58
CA ASN A 4 11.46 -2.97 5.53
C ASN A 4 9.97 -3.22 5.33
N PHE A 5 9.54 -4.46 5.50
CA PHE A 5 8.12 -4.84 5.39
C PHE A 5 7.56 -5.18 6.75
N ASP A 6 6.37 -4.67 7.02
CA ASP A 6 5.55 -5.17 8.11
C ASP A 6 5.10 -6.58 7.76
N LYS A 7 5.07 -7.47 8.76
CA LYS A 7 4.71 -8.88 8.57
C LYS A 7 3.38 -9.16 9.24
N ASN A 8 2.61 -10.07 8.66
CA ASN A 8 1.37 -10.59 9.25
C ASN A 8 0.35 -9.47 9.58
N VAL A 9 0.16 -8.54 8.64
CA VAL A 9 -0.70 -7.36 8.84
C VAL A 9 -2.16 -7.70 8.59
N PRO A 10 -3.08 -7.45 9.55
CA PRO A 10 -4.51 -7.77 9.39
C PRO A 10 -5.19 -6.84 8.39
N LEU A 11 -5.57 -7.37 7.22
CA LEU A 11 -6.14 -6.57 6.14
C LEU A 11 -7.54 -6.04 6.47
N LYS A 12 -8.29 -6.70 7.35
CA LYS A 12 -9.56 -6.16 7.89
C LYS A 12 -9.44 -4.76 8.53
N GLN A 13 -8.27 -4.38 9.02
CA GLN A 13 -8.09 -3.05 9.61
C GLN A 13 -8.04 -1.95 8.53
N ILE A 14 -7.58 -2.29 7.33
CA ILE A 14 -7.39 -1.35 6.22
C ILE A 14 -8.44 -1.52 5.11
N SER A 15 -9.17 -2.63 5.05
CA SER A 15 -10.24 -2.84 4.08
C SER A 15 -11.46 -1.98 4.39
N HIS A 16 -12.23 -1.63 3.35
CA HIS A 16 -13.47 -0.88 3.52
C HIS A 16 -14.55 -1.70 4.23
N TYR A 17 -14.75 -2.94 3.77
CA TYR A 17 -15.75 -3.86 4.31
C TYR A 17 -15.38 -4.46 5.68
N LYS A 18 -14.20 -4.15 6.22
CA LYS A 18 -13.70 -4.65 7.52
C LYS A 18 -13.61 -6.19 7.63
N ILE A 19 -13.42 -6.84 6.48
CA ILE A 19 -13.16 -8.28 6.33
C ILE A 19 -11.75 -8.51 5.78
N GLY A 20 -11.28 -9.76 5.84
CA GLY A 20 -10.01 -10.18 5.26
C GLY A 20 -8.94 -10.54 6.29
N GLY A 21 -8.21 -11.60 5.97
CA GLY A 21 -7.13 -12.16 6.77
C GLY A 21 -5.85 -11.32 6.74
N ASN A 22 -4.71 -11.95 6.99
CA ASN A 22 -3.44 -11.25 7.08
C ASN A 22 -2.70 -11.20 5.74
N ALA A 23 -2.03 -10.09 5.45
CA ALA A 23 -0.98 -10.05 4.45
C ALA A 23 0.33 -10.61 5.02
N LYS A 24 1.01 -11.45 4.25
CA LYS A 24 2.36 -11.93 4.62
C LYS A 24 3.33 -10.76 4.79
N TYR A 25 3.31 -9.83 3.84
CA TYR A 25 4.06 -8.58 3.90
C TYR A 25 3.17 -7.39 3.56
N PHE A 26 3.44 -6.26 4.20
CA PHE A 26 2.79 -4.99 3.92
C PHE A 26 3.83 -3.87 3.85
N PHE A 27 3.60 -2.91 2.94
CA PHE A 27 4.39 -1.72 2.81
C PHE A 27 3.53 -0.53 2.39
N GLU A 28 3.72 0.61 3.05
CA GLU A 28 3.07 1.86 2.69
C GLU A 28 4.05 2.76 1.94
N ALA A 29 3.82 2.98 0.63
CA ALA A 29 4.68 3.79 -0.21
C ALA A 29 4.24 5.27 -0.15
N LYS A 30 5.14 6.17 0.28
CA LYS A 30 4.80 7.60 0.48
C LYS A 30 5.04 8.46 -0.75
N ASN A 31 5.80 7.95 -1.71
CA ASN A 31 6.12 8.62 -2.98
C ASN A 31 6.45 7.59 -4.07
N ALA A 32 6.68 8.07 -5.29
CA ALA A 32 7.01 7.23 -6.44
C ALA A 32 8.32 6.44 -6.25
N ASP A 33 9.33 7.04 -5.62
CA ASP A 33 10.62 6.37 -5.40
C ASP A 33 10.49 5.19 -4.44
N ASP A 34 9.68 5.32 -3.38
CA ASP A 34 9.37 4.22 -2.47
C ASP A 34 8.70 3.07 -3.24
N LEU A 35 7.76 3.39 -4.13
CA LEU A 35 7.05 2.41 -4.95
C LEU A 35 8.01 1.66 -5.91
N ILE A 36 8.94 2.38 -6.55
CA ILE A 36 9.96 1.78 -7.42
C ILE A 36 10.84 0.82 -6.62
N LYS A 37 11.39 1.29 -5.49
CA LYS A 37 12.30 0.49 -4.63
C LYS A 37 11.62 -0.76 -4.08
N VAL A 38 10.35 -0.68 -3.68
CA VAL A 38 9.62 -1.84 -3.16
C VAL A 38 9.32 -2.86 -4.25
N ILE A 39 9.00 -2.43 -5.47
CA ILE A 39 8.80 -3.33 -6.62
C ILE A 39 10.10 -4.03 -6.98
N GLU A 40 11.23 -3.33 -7.01
CA GLU A 40 12.54 -3.94 -7.26
C GLU A 40 12.88 -5.00 -6.21
N LYS A 41 12.66 -4.69 -4.93
CA LYS A 41 12.88 -5.64 -3.82
C LYS A 41 11.92 -6.84 -3.91
N GLN A 42 10.65 -6.60 -4.25
CA GLN A 42 9.66 -7.66 -4.42
C GLN A 42 10.06 -8.64 -5.53
N ARG A 43 10.59 -8.14 -6.66
CA ARG A 43 11.07 -8.97 -7.78
C ARG A 43 12.19 -9.92 -7.34
N GLN A 44 13.10 -9.45 -6.48
CA GLN A 44 14.16 -10.29 -5.91
C GLN A 44 13.60 -11.39 -4.99
N LEU A 45 12.55 -11.07 -4.24
CA LEU A 45 11.87 -12.00 -3.32
C LEU A 45 10.88 -12.96 -4.01
N LYS A 46 10.61 -12.78 -5.31
CA LYS A 46 9.68 -13.58 -6.12
C LYS A 46 8.31 -13.82 -5.43
N THR A 47 7.84 -12.83 -4.69
CA THR A 47 6.64 -12.93 -3.86
C THR A 47 5.47 -12.25 -4.58
N PRO A 48 4.27 -12.84 -4.69
CA PRO A 48 3.12 -12.18 -5.31
C PRO A 48 2.88 -10.79 -4.72
N VAL A 49 2.46 -9.83 -5.56
CA VAL A 49 2.24 -8.44 -5.14
C VAL A 49 0.85 -7.98 -5.52
N PHE A 50 0.21 -7.23 -4.64
CA PHE A 50 -1.06 -6.58 -4.91
C PHE A 50 -1.01 -5.13 -4.40
N ILE A 51 -1.35 -4.19 -5.28
CA ILE A 51 -1.38 -2.76 -4.96
C ILE A 51 -2.79 -2.44 -4.45
N LEU A 52 -2.91 -2.13 -3.15
CA LEU A 52 -4.19 -1.84 -2.49
C LEU A 52 -4.21 -0.38 -2.04
N ALA A 53 -4.95 0.47 -2.75
CA ALA A 53 -5.13 1.88 -2.40
C ALA A 53 -6.18 2.05 -1.27
N GLY A 54 -7.26 2.79 -1.49
CA GLY A 54 -8.31 3.02 -0.50
C GLY A 54 -9.15 1.79 -0.12
N ALA A 55 -8.94 0.64 -0.78
CA ALA A 55 -9.63 -0.63 -0.50
C ALA A 55 -11.17 -0.57 -0.53
N THR A 56 -11.76 0.39 -1.24
CA THR A 56 -13.22 0.62 -1.32
C THR A 56 -13.95 -0.30 -2.30
N ASN A 57 -13.21 -1.00 -3.17
CA ASN A 57 -13.77 -1.88 -4.20
C ASN A 57 -13.05 -3.24 -4.27
N VAL A 58 -12.62 -3.75 -3.13
CA VAL A 58 -11.95 -5.05 -3.03
C VAL A 58 -12.52 -5.82 -1.85
N LEU A 59 -12.97 -7.05 -2.12
CA LEU A 59 -13.27 -8.04 -1.09
C LEU A 59 -12.01 -8.87 -0.85
N ILE A 60 -11.62 -8.99 0.42
CA ILE A 60 -10.39 -9.69 0.82
C ILE A 60 -10.81 -10.95 1.56
N ASP A 61 -10.26 -12.09 1.12
CA ASP A 61 -10.51 -13.41 1.71
C ASP A 61 -10.00 -13.48 3.17
N ASP A 62 -10.70 -14.21 4.04
CA ASP A 62 -10.32 -14.38 5.45
C ASP A 62 -9.04 -15.22 5.63
N HIS A 63 -8.64 -16.00 4.63
CA HIS A 63 -7.31 -16.63 4.56
C HIS A 63 -6.19 -15.60 4.30
N GLY A 64 -6.53 -14.38 3.89
CA GLY A 64 -5.59 -13.28 3.69
C GLY A 64 -4.84 -13.34 2.35
N PHE A 65 -3.65 -12.74 2.32
CA PHE A 65 -2.83 -12.65 1.12
C PHE A 65 -1.41 -13.15 1.39
N ASN A 66 -1.05 -14.30 0.80
CA ASN A 66 0.30 -14.88 0.88
C ASN A 66 1.29 -14.16 -0.05
N GLY A 67 1.40 -12.85 0.11
CA GLY A 67 2.24 -12.00 -0.71
C GLY A 67 2.50 -10.64 -0.06
N LEU A 68 2.97 -9.70 -0.88
CA LEU A 68 3.20 -8.31 -0.49
C LEU A 68 2.01 -7.44 -0.90
N ILE A 69 1.40 -6.78 0.08
CA ILE A 69 0.48 -5.68 -0.16
C ILE A 69 1.27 -4.37 -0.16
N ILE A 70 1.12 -3.57 -1.22
CA ILE A 70 1.66 -2.21 -1.27
C ILE A 70 0.49 -1.24 -1.24
N LYS A 71 0.46 -0.33 -0.27
CA LYS A 71 -0.50 0.77 -0.20
C LYS A 71 0.16 2.07 -0.62
N PRO A 72 -0.17 2.65 -1.78
CA PRO A 72 0.23 4.02 -2.09
C PRO A 72 -0.46 4.99 -1.13
N ASP A 73 0.31 5.87 -0.50
CA ASP A 73 -0.16 6.94 0.39
C ASP A 73 0.50 8.26 -0.02
N PHE A 74 0.30 8.62 -1.28
CA PHE A 74 0.91 9.79 -1.88
C PHE A 74 0.11 11.04 -1.50
N LYS A 75 0.78 12.02 -0.89
CA LYS A 75 0.18 13.31 -0.52
C LYS A 75 0.58 14.35 -1.56
N PHE A 76 -0.37 14.72 -2.42
CA PHE A 76 -0.14 15.71 -3.48
C PHE A 76 -0.71 17.09 -3.16
N ILE A 77 -1.75 17.15 -2.33
CA ILE A 77 -2.37 18.40 -1.95
C ILE A 77 -1.42 19.16 -1.03
N ARG A 78 -1.05 20.37 -1.44
CA ARG A 78 -0.24 21.30 -0.65
C ARG A 78 -0.97 22.62 -0.46
N LYS A 79 -0.64 23.34 0.62
CA LYS A 79 -1.18 24.68 0.88
C LYS A 79 -0.23 25.72 0.31
N GLU A 80 -0.72 26.57 -0.59
CA GLU A 80 -0.03 27.76 -1.08
C GLU A 80 -0.85 28.98 -0.69
N ASN A 81 -0.27 29.86 0.12
CA ASN A 81 -1.00 30.97 0.78
C ASN A 81 -2.25 30.45 1.53
N ASN A 82 -3.45 30.80 1.06
CA ASN A 82 -4.74 30.38 1.61
C ASN A 82 -5.51 29.42 0.71
N VAL A 83 -4.84 28.80 -0.27
CA VAL A 83 -5.45 27.88 -1.25
C VAL A 83 -4.82 26.50 -1.13
N PHE A 84 -5.63 25.46 -1.26
CA PHE A 84 -5.15 24.08 -1.42
C PHE A 84 -4.98 23.78 -2.90
N VAL A 85 -3.76 23.42 -3.28
CA VAL A 85 -3.37 23.16 -4.67
C VAL A 85 -3.10 21.67 -4.84
N ASN A 86 -3.68 21.09 -5.87
CA ASN A 86 -3.32 19.77 -6.36
C ASN A 86 -2.50 19.96 -7.66
N PRO A 87 -1.20 19.59 -7.69
CA PRO A 87 -0.34 19.79 -8.86
C PRO A 87 -0.76 19.03 -10.12
N HIS A 88 -1.75 18.13 -10.03
CA HIS A 88 -2.14 17.23 -11.11
C HIS A 88 -3.54 17.53 -11.69
N THR A 89 -4.16 18.65 -11.30
CA THR A 89 -5.44 19.18 -11.80
C THR A 89 -5.28 20.66 -12.08
#